data_AF-A0A7W8B5N8-F1
#
_entry.id   AF-A0A7W8B5N8-F1
#
_cell.length_a   1.000
_cell.length_b   1.000
_cell.length_c   1.000
_cell.angle_alpha   90.00
_cell.angle_beta   90.00
_cell.angle_gamma   90.00
#
_symmetry.space_group_name_H-M   'P 1'
#
loop_
_entity.id
_entity.type
_entity.pdbx_description
1 polymer ?
#
loop_
_entity_poly.entity_id
_entity_poly.type
_entity_poly.pdbx_seq_one_letter_code
_entity_poly.pdbx_strand_id
1 'polypeptide(L)'
;MTALGDLPPYRLAKLLWRYAHQGPAAVEERVREADGRPCHIPAPPPGPPGPATALPGDDGRLHLLRGTVLLCAAGPASGGGWPHRQHCGWTEDDGGPRDWRGGGFDASLVWGSREITWRVRQAGAVREAAEVPRRRRCRGDGRTFTHHSWPPPPARTPAIRRLRAVLTDALGPGCHLCGHYPGAMVDHDHENGLVRGLLCGLCNAGLEDCPHLTGCPKADYLATPPAAALHLPYPVHQEWRTRPATRQRKIELLGFDPFEGLPLRMSRDQNAP
;
A
#
# COMPACT_ATOMS: atom_id res chain seq x y z
N MET A 1 -4.67 23.43 -21.03
CA MET A 1 -5.66 22.57 -20.34
C MET A 1 -5.22 21.14 -20.54
N THR A 2 -5.02 20.42 -19.44
CA THR A 2 -4.62 19.01 -19.44
C THR A 2 -5.76 18.14 -19.98
N ALA A 3 -5.51 17.38 -21.05
CA ALA A 3 -6.49 16.47 -21.65
C ALA A 3 -6.18 15.01 -21.31
N LEU A 4 -7.22 14.16 -21.36
CA LEU A 4 -7.09 12.72 -21.07
C LEU A 4 -6.10 12.01 -22.01
N GLY A 5 -6.04 12.45 -23.28
CA GLY A 5 -5.14 11.90 -24.29
C GLY A 5 -3.65 12.23 -24.11
N ASP A 6 -3.33 13.15 -23.19
CA ASP A 6 -1.94 13.52 -22.89
C ASP A 6 -1.27 12.54 -21.92
N LEU A 7 -2.05 11.64 -21.30
CA LEU A 7 -1.52 10.59 -20.44
C LEU A 7 -0.78 9.53 -21.28
N PRO A 8 0.35 9.00 -20.77
CA PRO A 8 0.95 7.80 -21.34
C PRO A 8 -0.11 6.69 -21.53
N PRO A 9 -0.10 5.96 -22.66
CA PRO A 9 -1.18 5.04 -23.03
C PRO A 9 -1.55 4.05 -21.92
N TYR A 10 -0.55 3.48 -21.23
CA TYR A 10 -0.81 2.57 -20.11
C TYR A 10 -1.51 3.26 -18.92
N ARG A 11 -1.14 4.50 -18.59
CA ARG A 11 -1.76 5.26 -17.51
C ARG A 11 -3.21 5.61 -17.84
N LEU A 12 -3.47 6.02 -19.08
CA LEU A 12 -4.82 6.23 -19.59
C LEU A 12 -5.66 4.96 -19.44
N ALA A 13 -5.14 3.83 -19.93
CA ALA A 13 -5.81 2.55 -19.85
C ALA A 13 -6.15 2.15 -18.41
N LYS A 14 -5.22 2.41 -17.48
CA LYS A 14 -5.37 2.07 -16.07
C LYS A 14 -6.43 2.93 -15.36
N LEU A 15 -6.51 4.22 -15.65
CA LEU A 15 -7.56 5.09 -15.11
C LEU A 15 -8.94 4.69 -15.65
N LEU A 16 -9.08 4.47 -16.96
CA LEU A 16 -10.31 3.96 -17.57
C LEU A 16 -10.74 2.63 -16.94
N TRP A 17 -9.78 1.72 -16.77
CA TRP A 17 -10.01 0.43 -16.12
C TRP A 17 -10.50 0.58 -14.67
N ARG A 18 -9.84 1.42 -13.87
CA ARG A 18 -10.19 1.66 -12.46
C ARG A 18 -11.61 2.20 -12.33
N TYR A 19 -11.92 3.22 -13.14
CA TYR A 19 -13.17 3.97 -13.10
C TYR A 19 -14.17 3.54 -14.17
N ALA A 20 -14.06 2.32 -14.70
CA ALA A 20 -14.95 1.80 -15.75
C ALA A 20 -16.45 1.97 -15.48
N HIS A 21 -16.87 1.93 -14.20
CA HIS A 21 -18.26 2.12 -13.78
C HIS A 21 -18.76 3.57 -13.91
N GLN A 22 -17.87 4.55 -14.09
CA GLN A 22 -18.17 5.98 -14.26
C GLN A 22 -18.13 6.40 -15.74
N GLY A 23 -17.59 5.55 -16.61
CA GLY A 23 -17.41 5.83 -18.05
C GLY A 23 -16.24 6.77 -18.37
N PRO A 24 -15.86 6.89 -19.67
CA PRO A 24 -14.69 7.68 -20.09
C PRO A 24 -14.80 9.19 -19.79
N ALA A 25 -15.99 9.78 -19.95
CA ALA A 25 -16.20 11.22 -19.74
C ALA A 25 -15.90 11.65 -18.29
N ALA A 26 -16.28 10.83 -17.31
CA ALA A 26 -15.97 11.10 -15.91
C ALA A 26 -14.47 10.98 -15.60
N VAL A 27 -13.75 10.12 -16.33
CA VAL A 27 -12.27 10.01 -16.19
C VAL A 27 -11.60 11.24 -16.80
N GLU A 28 -12.07 11.71 -17.94
CA GLU A 28 -11.58 12.96 -18.54
C GLU A 28 -11.80 14.16 -17.62
N GLU A 29 -13.00 14.31 -17.07
CA GLU A 29 -13.32 15.36 -16.09
C GLU A 29 -12.40 15.26 -14.86
N ARG A 30 -12.16 14.05 -14.34
CA ARG A 30 -11.22 13.83 -13.23
C ARG A 30 -9.80 14.29 -13.57
N VAL A 31 -9.32 14.06 -14.79
CA VAL A 31 -7.99 14.53 -15.24
C VAL A 31 -7.96 16.05 -15.33
N ARG A 32 -9.02 16.66 -15.87
CA ARG A 32 -9.15 18.11 -15.99
C ARG A 32 -9.21 18.80 -14.63
N GLU A 33 -10.00 18.26 -13.69
CA GLU A 33 -10.14 18.79 -12.33
C GLU A 33 -8.90 18.60 -11.46
N ALA A 34 -8.03 17.65 -11.80
CA ALA A 34 -6.78 17.45 -11.08
C ALA A 34 -5.78 18.59 -11.35
N ASP A 35 -5.91 19.28 -12.48
CA ASP A 35 -5.06 20.41 -12.81
C ASP A 35 -5.19 21.52 -11.75
N GLY A 36 -4.05 21.93 -11.18
CA GLY A 36 -4.00 22.89 -10.07
C GLY A 36 -4.46 22.37 -8.70
N ARG A 37 -4.87 21.10 -8.55
CA ARG A 37 -5.18 20.49 -7.25
C ARG A 37 -3.98 19.70 -6.70
N PRO A 38 -3.78 19.68 -5.36
CA PRO A 38 -2.71 18.89 -4.77
C PRO A 38 -3.01 17.39 -4.87
N CYS A 39 -2.01 16.62 -5.28
CA CYS A 39 -2.12 15.17 -5.25
C CYS A 39 -2.13 14.62 -3.82
N HIS A 40 -2.93 13.59 -3.59
CA HIS A 40 -2.96 12.91 -2.31
C HIS A 40 -1.71 12.02 -2.12
N ILE A 41 -0.86 12.41 -1.19
CA ILE A 41 0.25 11.62 -0.64
C ILE A 41 -0.08 11.30 0.83
N PRO A 42 0.19 10.07 1.30
CA PRO A 42 0.00 9.73 2.70
C PRO A 42 0.75 10.70 3.62
N ALA A 43 0.09 11.25 4.62
CA ALA A 43 0.75 12.12 5.61
C ALA A 43 1.85 11.35 6.38
N PRO A 44 2.88 12.03 6.91
CA PRO A 44 3.88 11.40 7.74
C PRO A 44 3.30 10.80 9.02
N PRO A 45 3.89 9.71 9.57
CA PRO A 45 3.59 9.26 10.91
C PRO A 45 3.86 10.35 11.95
N PRO A 46 3.08 10.40 13.05
CA PRO A 46 3.36 11.32 14.14
C PRO A 46 4.74 11.05 14.75
N GLY A 47 5.29 12.08 15.39
CA GLY A 47 6.65 12.07 15.92
C GLY A 47 7.71 12.53 14.91
N PRO A 48 8.95 12.72 15.38
CA PRO A 48 10.04 13.22 14.53
C PRO A 48 10.39 12.25 13.40
N PRO A 49 11.01 12.74 12.30
CA PRO A 49 11.61 11.89 11.29
C PRO A 49 12.62 10.90 11.89
N GLY A 50 12.80 9.75 11.22
CA GLY A 50 13.71 8.71 11.67
C GLY A 50 13.07 7.32 11.76
N PRO A 51 13.90 6.28 11.98
CA PRO A 51 13.46 4.90 12.11
C PRO A 51 12.59 4.71 13.35
N ALA A 52 11.64 3.79 13.27
CA ALA A 52 10.83 3.38 14.40
C ALA A 52 11.44 2.13 15.05
N THR A 53 11.26 2.03 16.37
CA THR A 53 11.74 0.92 17.21
C THR A 53 10.54 0.19 17.83
N ALA A 54 10.77 -1.00 18.37
CA ALA A 54 9.73 -1.79 19.01
C ALA A 54 9.87 -1.75 20.53
N LEU A 55 8.84 -1.24 21.21
CA LEU A 55 8.72 -1.16 22.66
C LEU A 55 7.91 -2.35 23.20
N PRO A 56 8.46 -3.22 24.04
CA PRO A 56 7.69 -4.24 24.73
C PRO A 56 6.67 -3.62 25.69
N GLY A 57 5.41 -3.99 25.54
CA GLY A 57 4.32 -3.61 26.42
C GLY A 57 4.03 -4.66 27.50
N ASP A 58 3.48 -4.23 28.63
CA ASP A 58 2.93 -5.09 29.68
C ASP A 58 1.71 -5.93 29.21
N ASP A 59 1.13 -5.57 28.07
CA ASP A 59 0.11 -6.36 27.36
C ASP A 59 0.68 -7.56 26.58
N GLY A 60 1.99 -7.83 26.69
CA GLY A 60 2.67 -8.94 26.04
C GLY A 60 2.89 -8.75 24.52
N ARG A 61 2.62 -7.55 23.99
CA ARG A 61 2.85 -7.18 22.58
C ARG A 61 4.00 -6.19 22.46
N LEU A 62 4.49 -6.03 21.22
CA LEU A 62 5.47 -5.01 20.89
C LEU A 62 4.81 -3.86 20.13
N HIS A 63 5.07 -2.65 20.58
CA HIS A 63 4.46 -1.39 20.14
C HIS A 63 5.47 -0.58 19.34
N LEU A 64 5.02 0.10 18.30
CA LEU A 64 5.94 0.82 17.42
C LEU A 64 6.18 2.24 17.97
N LEU A 65 7.41 2.53 18.36
CA LEU A 65 7.85 3.79 18.96
C LEU A 65 8.67 4.61 17.95
N ARG A 66 8.32 5.87 17.75
CA ARG A 66 9.06 6.82 16.91
C ARG A 66 9.37 8.08 17.71
N GLY A 67 10.64 8.30 18.03
CA GLY A 67 11.02 9.28 19.05
C GLY A 67 10.39 8.89 20.39
N THR A 68 9.51 9.74 20.92
CA THR A 68 8.75 9.51 22.17
C THR A 68 7.29 9.11 21.92
N VAL A 69 6.89 8.96 20.66
CA VAL A 69 5.50 8.72 20.27
C VAL A 69 5.27 7.24 19.95
N LEU A 70 4.34 6.60 20.66
CA LEU A 70 3.82 5.28 20.26
C LEU A 70 2.82 5.46 19.12
N LEU A 71 3.15 4.93 17.94
CA LEU A 71 2.34 5.07 16.72
C LEU A 71 1.01 4.30 16.79
N CYS A 72 0.90 3.32 17.69
CA CYS A 72 -0.32 2.54 17.91
C CYS A 72 -1.22 3.07 19.03
N ALA A 73 -0.78 4.11 19.74
CA ALA A 73 -1.56 4.73 20.81
C ALA A 73 -2.55 5.75 20.23
N ALA A 74 -3.72 5.87 20.88
CA ALA A 74 -4.74 6.86 20.52
C ALA A 74 -4.37 8.30 20.92
N GLY A 75 -3.29 8.47 21.68
CA GLY A 75 -2.83 9.76 22.19
C GLY A 75 -1.50 9.64 22.96
N PRO A 76 -0.99 10.76 23.51
CA PRO A 76 0.24 10.75 24.29
C PRO A 76 0.12 9.92 25.56
N ALA A 77 1.27 9.57 26.14
CA ALA A 77 1.30 8.96 27.46
C ALA A 77 0.58 9.87 28.47
N SER A 78 -0.36 9.30 29.22
CA SER A 78 -1.10 9.99 30.27
C SER A 78 -1.35 8.99 31.42
N GLY A 79 -1.36 9.44 32.67
CA GLY A 79 -1.67 8.55 33.80
C GLY A 79 -0.81 7.28 33.86
N GLY A 80 0.47 7.38 33.49
CA GLY A 80 1.41 6.25 33.57
C GLY A 80 1.26 5.18 32.49
N GLY A 81 0.73 5.50 31.31
CA GLY A 81 0.73 4.58 30.16
C GLY A 81 0.16 5.20 28.88
N TRP A 82 0.28 4.48 27.77
CA TRP A 82 -0.25 4.91 26.47
C TRP A 82 -1.64 4.30 26.21
N PRO A 83 -2.66 5.12 25.91
CA PRO A 83 -4.01 4.64 25.66
C PRO A 83 -4.06 3.85 24.35
N HIS A 84 -4.63 2.65 24.41
CA HIS A 84 -4.89 1.78 23.28
C HIS A 84 -6.38 1.46 23.19
N ARG A 85 -6.78 1.10 21.98
CA ARG A 85 -8.15 0.75 21.63
C ARG A 85 -8.12 -0.41 20.64
N GLN A 86 -9.12 -1.25 20.63
CA GLN A 86 -9.31 -2.26 19.60
C GLN A 86 -10.81 -2.51 19.43
N HIS A 87 -11.27 -2.57 18.18
CA HIS A 87 -12.60 -3.06 17.86
C HIS A 87 -12.53 -4.57 17.65
N CYS A 88 -13.31 -5.31 18.42
CA CYS A 88 -13.47 -6.75 18.28
C CYS A 88 -14.90 -7.00 17.79
N GLY A 89 -15.05 -7.59 16.62
CA GLY A 89 -16.35 -8.05 16.11
C GLY A 89 -16.42 -9.58 16.15
N TRP A 90 -17.63 -10.12 16.20
CA TRP A 90 -17.86 -11.55 16.03
C TRP A 90 -19.10 -11.80 15.17
N THR A 91 -19.06 -12.90 14.44
CA THR A 91 -20.20 -13.46 13.71
C THR A 91 -20.71 -14.67 14.47
N GLU A 92 -21.99 -15.01 14.33
CA GLU A 92 -22.53 -16.25 14.87
C GLU A 92 -22.84 -17.20 13.71
N ASP A 93 -22.43 -18.46 13.83
CA ASP A 93 -22.88 -19.55 12.96
C ASP A 93 -23.38 -20.72 13.81
N ASP A 94 -23.81 -21.82 13.18
CA ASP A 94 -24.33 -23.02 13.87
C ASP A 94 -23.35 -23.62 14.91
N GLY A 95 -22.07 -23.23 14.87
CA GLY A 95 -21.05 -23.60 15.86
C GLY A 95 -20.79 -22.55 16.95
N GLY A 96 -21.57 -21.48 17.02
CA GLY A 96 -21.47 -20.41 18.01
C GLY A 96 -20.66 -19.18 17.56
N PRO A 97 -20.35 -18.25 18.49
CA PRO A 97 -19.65 -17.01 18.18
C PRO A 97 -18.23 -17.25 17.67
N ARG A 98 -17.86 -16.62 16.55
CA ARG A 98 -16.50 -16.66 15.98
C ARG A 98 -15.96 -15.25 15.78
N ASP A 99 -14.67 -15.07 16.07
CA ASP A 99 -13.95 -13.82 15.81
C ASP A 99 -14.13 -13.37 14.35
N TRP A 100 -14.68 -12.17 14.18
CA TRP A 100 -14.72 -11.54 12.87
C TRP A 100 -13.34 -10.93 12.58
N ARG A 101 -12.62 -11.54 11.63
CA ARG A 101 -11.24 -11.14 11.28
C ARG A 101 -11.17 -10.11 10.15
N GLY A 102 -12.31 -9.58 9.72
CA GLY A 102 -12.45 -8.65 8.60
C GLY A 102 -12.17 -9.30 7.24
N GLY A 103 -12.76 -8.73 6.19
CA GLY A 103 -12.59 -9.16 4.81
C GLY A 103 -13.91 -9.51 4.13
N GLY A 104 -14.33 -8.67 3.18
CA GLY A 104 -15.24 -9.01 2.07
C GLY A 104 -16.70 -9.34 2.37
N PHE A 105 -17.09 -9.60 3.62
CA PHE A 105 -18.48 -9.87 3.97
C PHE A 105 -19.22 -8.61 4.39
N ASP A 106 -20.52 -8.58 4.07
CA ASP A 106 -21.47 -7.54 4.45
C ASP A 106 -21.39 -7.27 5.97
N ALA A 107 -21.30 -5.99 6.35
CA ALA A 107 -21.28 -5.58 7.75
C ALA A 107 -22.56 -6.01 8.50
N SER A 108 -23.63 -6.34 7.77
CA SER A 108 -24.87 -6.94 8.29
C SER A 108 -24.69 -8.31 8.97
N LEU A 109 -23.58 -9.02 8.71
CA LEU A 109 -23.28 -10.33 9.30
C LEU A 109 -22.55 -10.25 10.65
N VAL A 110 -22.15 -9.05 11.09
CA VAL A 110 -21.53 -8.86 12.41
C VAL A 110 -22.64 -8.91 13.46
N TRP A 111 -22.73 -10.03 14.16
CA TRP A 111 -23.71 -10.25 15.22
C TRP A 111 -23.48 -9.33 16.42
N GLY A 112 -22.22 -9.02 16.71
CA GLY A 112 -21.86 -8.09 17.76
C GLY A 112 -20.47 -7.52 17.57
N SER A 113 -20.28 -6.31 18.10
CA SER A 113 -18.95 -5.72 18.21
C SER A 113 -18.77 -5.05 19.56
N ARG A 114 -17.54 -5.04 20.04
CA ARG A 114 -17.15 -4.37 21.28
C ARG A 114 -15.87 -3.60 21.05
N GLU A 115 -15.87 -2.36 21.51
CA GLU A 115 -14.64 -1.60 21.67
C GLU A 115 -14.00 -1.97 23.01
N ILE A 116 -12.72 -2.33 22.98
CA ILE A 116 -11.92 -2.59 24.16
C ILE A 116 -10.86 -1.50 24.22
N THR A 117 -10.75 -0.84 25.36
CA THR A 117 -9.70 0.14 25.65
C THR A 117 -8.81 -0.37 26.78
N TRP A 118 -7.52 -0.11 26.67
CA TRP A 118 -6.55 -0.46 27.71
C TRP A 118 -5.41 0.54 27.69
N ARG A 119 -4.53 0.47 28.71
CA ARG A 119 -3.29 1.24 28.75
C ARG A 119 -2.12 0.29 28.67
N VAL A 120 -1.10 0.70 27.94
CA VAL A 120 0.15 -0.03 27.82
C VAL A 120 1.22 0.69 28.59
N ARG A 121 2.00 -0.05 29.38
CA ARG A 121 3.24 0.41 30.01
C ARG A 121 4.42 -0.30 29.38
N GLN A 122 5.58 0.36 29.40
CA GLN A 122 6.81 -0.29 28.97
C GLN A 122 7.16 -1.42 29.95
N ALA A 123 7.41 -2.61 29.41
CA ALA A 123 7.74 -3.81 30.18
C ALA A 123 9.13 -4.39 29.85
N GLY A 124 9.96 -3.67 29.11
CA GLY A 124 11.30 -4.14 28.75
C GLY A 124 12.10 -3.18 27.89
N ALA A 125 13.26 -3.65 27.44
CA ALA A 125 14.16 -2.90 26.56
C ALA A 125 13.59 -2.77 25.15
N VAL A 126 13.86 -1.62 24.52
CA VAL A 126 13.52 -1.33 23.12
C VAL A 126 14.28 -2.28 22.20
N ARG A 127 13.66 -2.64 21.07
CA ARG A 127 14.19 -3.58 20.07
C ARG A 127 14.10 -3.02 18.66
N GLU A 128 14.84 -3.63 17.74
CA GLU A 128 14.71 -3.33 16.31
C GLU A 128 13.34 -3.74 15.77
N ALA A 129 12.64 -2.82 15.11
CA ALA A 129 11.29 -3.06 14.63
C ALA A 129 11.24 -4.13 13.51
N ALA A 130 12.33 -4.27 12.74
CA ALA A 130 12.45 -5.24 11.67
C ALA A 130 12.45 -6.70 12.16
N GLU A 131 12.93 -6.95 13.39
CA GLU A 131 13.00 -8.29 13.97
C GLU A 131 11.66 -8.79 14.52
N VAL A 132 10.69 -7.89 14.71
CA VAL A 132 9.45 -8.23 15.40
C VAL A 132 8.53 -9.05 14.49
N PRO A 133 8.21 -10.31 14.86
CA PRO A 133 7.29 -11.14 14.07
C PRO A 133 5.89 -10.54 14.08
N ARG A 134 5.17 -10.63 12.95
CA ARG A 134 3.82 -10.04 12.80
C ARG A 134 2.85 -10.43 13.93
N ARG A 135 2.94 -11.65 14.45
CA ARG A 135 2.09 -12.16 15.55
C ARG A 135 2.33 -11.47 16.91
N ARG A 136 3.51 -10.87 17.10
CA ARG A 136 3.90 -10.17 18.33
C ARG A 136 3.66 -8.66 18.27
N ARG A 137 3.39 -8.11 17.07
CA ARG A 137 3.16 -6.67 16.86
C ARG A 137 1.81 -6.28 17.46
N CYS A 138 1.76 -5.11 18.09
CA CYS A 138 0.52 -4.45 18.45
C CYS A 138 -0.28 -4.17 17.17
N ARG A 139 -1.59 -4.46 17.23
CA ARG A 139 -2.53 -4.18 16.14
C ARG A 139 -3.05 -2.73 16.16
N GLY A 140 -2.76 -1.99 17.24
CA GLY A 140 -3.20 -0.62 17.45
C GLY A 140 -4.72 -0.47 17.49
N ASP A 141 -5.18 0.75 17.27
CA ASP A 141 -6.59 1.19 17.23
C ASP A 141 -7.41 0.67 16.03
N GLY A 142 -6.88 -0.30 15.28
CA GLY A 142 -7.50 -0.84 14.09
C GLY A 142 -7.35 0.04 12.84
N ARG A 143 -6.69 1.21 12.91
CA ARG A 143 -6.40 1.98 11.69
C ARG A 143 -5.33 1.27 10.86
N THR A 144 -5.58 1.18 9.56
CA THR A 144 -4.64 0.74 8.50
C THR A 144 -3.25 1.36 8.65
N PHE A 145 -3.18 2.55 9.24
CA PHE A 145 -1.96 3.31 9.50
C PHE A 145 -0.84 2.51 10.18
N THR A 146 -1.15 1.82 11.29
CA THR A 146 -0.11 1.15 12.08
C THR A 146 0.52 -0.01 11.32
N HIS A 147 -0.25 -0.70 10.46
CA HIS A 147 0.26 -1.80 9.64
C HIS A 147 1.31 -1.35 8.62
N HIS A 148 1.18 -0.13 8.08
CA HIS A 148 2.12 0.41 7.09
C HIS A 148 3.36 1.03 7.72
N SER A 149 3.34 1.33 9.02
CA SER A 149 4.48 1.89 9.75
C SER A 149 5.50 0.85 10.19
N TRP A 150 5.10 -0.41 10.36
CA TRP A 150 6.04 -1.48 10.67
C TRP A 150 6.89 -1.84 9.46
N PRO A 151 8.20 -2.16 9.66
CA PRO A 151 9.00 -2.76 8.61
C PRO A 151 8.31 -4.02 8.04
N PRO A 152 8.27 -4.16 6.70
CA PRO A 152 7.60 -5.27 6.07
C PRO A 152 8.39 -6.55 6.32
N PRO A 153 7.71 -7.71 6.47
CA PRO A 153 8.41 -8.98 6.53
C PRO A 153 9.24 -9.20 5.24
N PRO A 154 10.18 -10.17 5.26
CA PRO A 154 10.86 -10.58 4.04
C PRO A 154 9.86 -10.89 2.92
N ALA A 155 10.16 -10.46 1.70
CA ALA A 155 9.31 -10.78 0.55
C ALA A 155 9.20 -12.30 0.38
N ARG A 156 8.03 -12.76 -0.09
CA ARG A 156 7.73 -14.20 -0.21
C ARG A 156 8.70 -14.93 -1.13
N THR A 157 9.07 -14.30 -2.24
CA THR A 157 9.87 -14.94 -3.28
C THR A 157 11.33 -14.46 -3.26
N PRO A 158 12.31 -15.33 -3.59
CA PRO A 158 13.72 -14.96 -3.62
C PRO A 158 14.03 -13.79 -4.55
N ALA A 159 13.37 -13.72 -5.71
CA ALA A 159 13.57 -12.66 -6.69
C ALA A 159 13.20 -11.28 -6.13
N ILE A 160 12.02 -11.16 -5.51
CA ILE A 160 11.59 -9.90 -4.89
C ILE A 160 12.45 -9.56 -3.66
N ARG A 161 12.93 -10.55 -2.89
CA ARG A 161 13.88 -10.29 -1.79
C ARG A 161 15.17 -9.64 -2.29
N ARG A 162 15.74 -10.14 -3.40
CA ARG A 162 16.94 -9.56 -4.01
C ARG A 162 16.69 -8.14 -4.51
N LEU A 163 15.58 -7.90 -5.21
CA LEU A 163 15.22 -6.55 -5.67
C LEU A 163 15.06 -5.57 -4.50
N ARG A 164 14.39 -5.98 -3.41
CA ARG A 164 14.28 -5.15 -2.20
C ARG A 164 15.64 -4.84 -1.58
N ALA A 165 16.55 -5.81 -1.52
CA ALA A 165 17.90 -5.58 -1.01
C ALA A 165 18.65 -4.55 -1.86
N VAL A 166 18.72 -4.76 -3.19
CA VAL A 166 19.39 -3.81 -4.10
C VAL A 166 18.81 -2.40 -4.00
N LEU A 167 17.49 -2.26 -3.98
CA LEU A 167 16.82 -0.97 -3.83
C LEU A 167 17.10 -0.32 -2.46
N THR A 168 17.17 -1.12 -1.40
CA THR A 168 17.47 -0.62 -0.05
C THR A 168 18.92 -0.14 0.03
N ASP A 169 19.86 -0.90 -0.55
CA ASP A 169 21.27 -0.56 -0.54
C ASP A 169 21.55 0.70 -1.38
N ALA A 170 20.89 0.85 -2.52
CA ALA A 170 21.10 1.98 -3.43
C ALA A 170 20.36 3.27 -3.02
N LEU A 171 19.12 3.14 -2.52
CA LEU A 171 18.18 4.27 -2.37
C LEU A 171 17.57 4.36 -0.96
N GLY A 172 17.98 3.50 -0.04
CA GLY A 172 17.48 3.43 1.33
C GLY A 172 16.20 2.61 1.50
N PRO A 173 15.87 2.21 2.75
CA PRO A 173 14.76 1.29 3.07
C PRO A 173 13.38 1.95 3.09
N GLY A 174 13.31 3.27 2.93
CA GLY A 174 12.06 4.04 2.95
C GLY A 174 11.26 3.90 1.65
N CYS A 175 10.04 4.40 1.66
CA CYS A 175 9.24 4.58 0.46
C CYS A 175 9.89 5.63 -0.45
N HIS A 176 10.24 5.27 -1.68
CA HIS A 176 10.86 6.16 -2.67
C HIS A 176 9.90 7.19 -3.28
N LEU A 177 8.62 7.16 -2.89
CA LEU A 177 7.63 8.18 -3.28
C LEU A 177 7.38 9.19 -2.15
N CYS A 178 6.90 8.73 -0.98
CA CYS A 178 6.54 9.66 0.10
C CYS A 178 7.64 9.87 1.13
N GLY A 179 8.66 9.02 1.20
CA GLY A 179 9.70 9.07 2.23
C GLY A 179 9.25 8.81 3.68
N HIS A 180 7.95 8.64 3.92
CA HIS A 180 7.38 8.64 5.27
C HIS A 180 7.25 7.26 5.94
N TYR A 181 7.13 6.20 5.13
CA TYR A 181 6.88 4.84 5.60
C TYR A 181 7.96 3.89 5.07
N PRO A 182 8.17 2.74 5.74
CA PRO A 182 9.01 1.67 5.20
C PRO A 182 8.56 1.23 3.79
N GLY A 183 9.55 1.03 2.92
CA GLY A 183 9.35 0.46 1.60
C GLY A 183 9.02 -1.04 1.69
N ALA A 184 7.92 -1.44 1.06
CA ALA A 184 7.35 -2.79 1.16
C ALA A 184 7.20 -3.50 -0.18
N MET A 185 6.84 -2.74 -1.21
CA MET A 185 6.45 -3.21 -2.53
C MET A 185 7.49 -2.75 -3.55
N VAL A 186 7.98 -3.67 -4.37
CA VAL A 186 8.80 -3.31 -5.53
C VAL A 186 7.84 -2.89 -6.62
N ASP A 187 7.82 -1.59 -6.90
CA ASP A 187 7.01 -1.00 -7.94
C ASP A 187 7.75 -1.06 -9.27
N HIS A 188 7.01 -1.27 -10.35
CA HIS A 188 7.56 -1.41 -11.69
C HIS A 188 6.62 -0.81 -12.73
N ASP A 189 7.21 -0.41 -13.83
CA ASP A 189 6.49 0.00 -15.02
C ASP A 189 5.88 -1.24 -15.68
N HIS A 190 4.58 -1.22 -15.93
CA HIS A 190 3.86 -2.36 -16.50
C HIS A 190 3.99 -2.47 -18.04
N GLU A 191 4.51 -1.43 -18.71
CA GLU A 191 4.77 -1.41 -20.14
C GLU A 191 6.12 -2.04 -20.45
N ASN A 192 7.20 -1.52 -19.87
CA ASN A 192 8.56 -2.00 -20.13
C ASN A 192 9.08 -2.99 -19.06
N GLY A 193 8.45 -3.04 -17.89
CA GLY A 193 8.82 -3.98 -16.82
C GLY A 193 9.98 -3.56 -15.95
N LEU A 194 10.50 -2.35 -16.11
CA LEU A 194 11.61 -1.85 -15.31
C LEU A 194 11.10 -1.43 -13.92
N VAL A 195 11.89 -1.76 -12.91
CA VAL A 195 11.61 -1.36 -11.53
C VAL A 195 11.71 0.15 -11.42
N ARG A 196 10.66 0.78 -10.87
CA ARG A 196 10.60 2.22 -10.63
C ARG A 196 11.10 2.60 -9.24
N GLY A 197 10.91 1.73 -8.24
CA GLY A 197 11.44 1.91 -6.89
C GLY A 197 10.78 1.02 -5.84
N LEU A 198 11.06 1.30 -4.57
CA LEU A 198 10.51 0.63 -3.40
C LEU A 198 9.44 1.51 -2.74
N LEU A 199 8.18 1.08 -2.76
CA LEU A 199 7.06 1.86 -2.24
C LEU A 199 6.45 1.26 -0.98
N CYS A 200 5.88 2.10 -0.11
CA CYS A 200 5.01 1.61 0.95
C CYS A 200 3.67 1.12 0.38
N GLY A 201 2.93 0.32 1.15
CA GLY A 201 1.65 -0.24 0.69
C GLY A 201 0.61 0.82 0.32
N LEU A 202 0.61 1.97 0.99
CA LEU A 202 -0.32 3.08 0.70
C LEU A 202 0.00 3.75 -0.64
N CYS A 203 1.27 4.08 -0.88
CA CYS A 203 1.70 4.73 -2.11
C CYS A 203 1.52 3.79 -3.30
N ASN A 204 1.96 2.53 -3.18
CA ASN A 204 1.83 1.55 -4.26
C ASN A 204 0.37 1.30 -4.67
N ALA A 205 -0.56 1.29 -3.70
CA ALA A 205 -1.98 1.03 -3.99
C ALA A 205 -2.65 2.18 -4.75
N GLY A 206 -2.20 3.42 -4.54
CA GLY A 206 -2.80 4.62 -5.12
C GLY A 206 -1.95 5.34 -6.16
N LEU A 207 -0.79 4.78 -6.56
CA LEU A 207 0.11 5.42 -7.53
C LEU A 207 -0.55 5.55 -8.90
N GLU A 208 -1.04 4.42 -9.43
CA GLU A 208 -1.66 4.32 -10.75
C GLU A 208 -3.05 5.00 -10.82
N ASP A 209 -3.64 5.34 -9.68
CA ASP A 209 -4.90 6.10 -9.60
C ASP A 209 -4.65 7.62 -9.74
N CYS A 210 -3.40 8.07 -9.96
CA CYS A 210 -3.05 9.48 -10.11
C CYS A 210 -3.48 10.06 -11.47
N PRO A 211 -4.38 11.05 -11.50
CA PRO A 211 -4.81 11.70 -12.73
C PRO A 211 -3.87 12.80 -13.25
N HIS A 212 -2.94 13.29 -12.43
CA HIS A 212 -2.05 14.40 -12.80
C HIS A 212 -1.01 13.97 -13.85
N LEU A 213 -0.79 14.82 -14.86
CA LEU A 213 0.29 14.64 -15.83
C LEU A 213 1.66 15.03 -15.28
N THR A 214 1.72 16.16 -14.59
CA THR A 214 2.93 16.78 -14.04
C THR A 214 2.61 17.51 -12.74
N GLY A 215 3.64 18.04 -12.07
CA GLY A 215 3.46 18.98 -10.95
C GLY A 215 2.94 18.33 -9.67
N CYS A 216 3.03 17.00 -9.57
CA CYS A 216 2.76 16.32 -8.31
C CYS A 216 3.70 15.14 -8.09
N PRO A 217 3.97 14.75 -6.82
CA PRO A 217 4.98 13.74 -6.52
C PRO A 217 4.75 12.38 -7.19
N LYS A 218 3.50 11.98 -7.42
CA LYS A 218 3.18 10.74 -8.15
C LYS A 218 3.50 10.85 -9.63
N ALA A 219 3.16 11.97 -10.26
CA ALA A 219 3.47 12.21 -11.66
C ALA A 219 4.98 12.27 -11.88
N ASP A 220 5.70 12.97 -10.99
CA ASP A 220 7.15 13.08 -11.04
C ASP A 220 7.82 11.71 -10.85
N TYR A 221 7.35 10.90 -9.90
CA TYR A 221 7.80 9.53 -9.72
C TYR A 221 7.57 8.64 -10.95
N LEU A 222 6.43 8.78 -11.62
CA LEU A 222 6.12 8.00 -12.82
C LEU A 222 6.97 8.43 -14.01
N ALA A 223 7.23 9.73 -14.15
CA ALA A 223 8.02 10.28 -15.25
C ALA A 223 9.53 10.07 -15.07
N THR A 224 10.03 10.23 -13.84
CA THR A 224 11.45 10.12 -13.49
C THR A 224 11.63 9.20 -12.28
N PRO A 225 11.48 7.87 -12.48
CA PRO A 225 11.47 6.95 -11.36
C PRO A 225 12.84 6.87 -10.65
N PRO A 226 12.89 6.85 -9.31
CA PRO A 226 14.14 6.85 -8.54
C PRO A 226 15.10 5.70 -8.89
N ALA A 227 14.58 4.53 -9.28
CA ALA A 227 15.39 3.37 -9.62
C ALA A 227 15.76 3.28 -11.12
N ALA A 228 15.43 4.29 -11.94
CA ALA A 228 15.66 4.26 -13.39
C ALA A 228 17.11 3.88 -13.76
N ALA A 229 18.09 4.51 -13.09
CA ALA A 229 19.51 4.29 -13.35
C ALA A 229 19.97 2.83 -13.07
N LEU A 230 19.24 2.08 -12.25
CA LEU A 230 19.60 0.70 -11.89
C LEU A 230 19.21 -0.31 -12.97
N HIS A 231 18.34 0.06 -13.93
CA HIS A 231 17.89 -0.80 -15.03
C HIS A 231 17.46 -2.20 -14.60
N LEU A 232 16.81 -2.32 -13.43
CA LEU A 232 16.45 -3.61 -12.84
C LEU A 232 15.15 -4.14 -13.49
N PRO A 233 15.15 -5.35 -14.07
CA PRO A 233 13.94 -5.93 -14.61
C PRO A 233 13.06 -6.54 -13.50
N TYR A 234 11.77 -6.25 -13.53
CA TYR A 234 10.79 -6.94 -12.69
C TYR A 234 10.45 -8.32 -13.28
N PRO A 235 10.38 -9.40 -12.47
CA PRO A 235 10.12 -10.74 -12.98
C PRO A 235 8.66 -10.89 -13.44
N VAL A 236 8.44 -11.19 -14.73
CA VAL A 236 7.10 -11.30 -15.34
C VAL A 236 6.17 -12.27 -14.61
N HIS A 237 6.69 -13.41 -14.12
CA HIS A 237 5.90 -14.40 -13.39
C HIS A 237 5.47 -13.94 -11.98
N GLN A 238 6.01 -12.82 -11.48
CA GLN A 238 5.61 -12.18 -10.22
C GLN A 238 4.63 -11.03 -10.45
N GLU A 239 4.31 -10.69 -11.71
CA GLU A 239 3.36 -9.63 -12.03
C GLU A 239 1.95 -10.07 -11.70
N TRP A 240 1.21 -9.19 -11.03
CA TRP A 240 -0.18 -9.44 -10.78
C TRP A 240 -0.97 -9.29 -12.08
N ARG A 241 -1.74 -10.31 -12.44
CA ARG A 241 -2.64 -10.27 -13.59
C ARG A 241 -4.09 -10.31 -13.14
N THR A 242 -4.89 -9.44 -13.73
CA THR A 242 -6.35 -9.48 -13.58
C THR A 242 -6.87 -10.83 -14.08
N ARG A 243 -7.79 -11.45 -13.31
CA ARG A 243 -8.47 -12.67 -13.75
C ARG A 243 -9.27 -12.41 -15.04
N PRO A 244 -9.32 -13.36 -16.00
CA PRO A 244 -10.03 -13.19 -17.26
C PRO A 244 -11.49 -12.73 -17.10
N ALA A 245 -12.24 -13.31 -16.15
CA ALA A 245 -13.63 -12.91 -15.89
C ALA A 245 -13.76 -11.44 -15.42
N THR A 246 -12.83 -10.96 -14.61
CA THR A 246 -12.80 -9.55 -14.20
C THR A 246 -12.43 -8.63 -15.36
N ARG A 247 -11.52 -9.09 -16.25
CA ARG A 247 -11.22 -8.46 -17.55
C ARG A 247 -12.46 -8.27 -18.39
N GLN A 248 -13.16 -9.36 -18.65
CA GLN A 248 -14.35 -9.36 -19.49
C GLN A 248 -15.44 -8.42 -18.96
N ARG A 249 -15.76 -8.49 -17.67
CA ARG A 249 -16.75 -7.60 -17.04
C ARG A 249 -16.40 -6.12 -17.18
N LYS A 250 -15.13 -5.76 -17.12
CA LYS A 250 -14.67 -4.37 -17.23
C LYS A 250 -14.74 -3.86 -18.67
N ILE A 251 -14.43 -4.72 -19.64
CA ILE A 251 -14.60 -4.44 -21.07
C ILE A 251 -16.08 -4.20 -21.39
N GLU A 252 -16.97 -5.05 -20.88
CA GLU A 252 -18.42 -4.88 -21.04
C GLU A 252 -18.94 -3.55 -20.48
N LEU A 253 -18.42 -3.11 -19.32
CA LEU A 253 -18.77 -1.81 -18.74
C LEU A 253 -18.28 -0.62 -19.57
N LEU A 254 -17.12 -0.74 -20.22
CA LEU A 254 -16.53 0.32 -21.03
C LEU A 254 -17.03 0.34 -22.47
N GLY A 255 -17.47 -0.81 -22.99
CA GLY A 255 -17.76 -1.02 -24.41
C GLY A 255 -16.52 -1.22 -25.29
N PHE A 256 -15.32 -1.18 -24.71
CA PHE A 256 -14.04 -1.43 -25.40
C PHE A 256 -12.97 -1.90 -24.40
N ASP A 257 -11.87 -2.43 -24.91
CA ASP A 257 -10.73 -2.85 -24.11
C ASP A 257 -9.68 -1.73 -24.03
N PRO A 258 -9.52 -1.06 -22.87
CA PRO A 258 -8.61 0.07 -22.77
C PRO A 258 -7.14 -0.34 -22.88
N PHE A 259 -6.81 -1.64 -22.79
CA PHE A 259 -5.46 -2.16 -22.96
C PHE A 259 -5.20 -2.75 -24.35
N GLU A 260 -6.16 -2.68 -25.27
CA GLU A 260 -5.98 -3.16 -26.63
C GLU A 260 -4.83 -2.43 -27.33
N GLY A 261 -3.99 -3.18 -28.05
CA GLY A 261 -2.82 -2.63 -28.74
C GLY A 261 -1.64 -2.23 -27.83
N LEU A 262 -1.78 -2.31 -26.51
CA LEU A 262 -0.66 -2.07 -25.60
C LEU A 262 0.21 -3.33 -25.46
N PRO A 263 1.55 -3.19 -25.39
CA PRO A 263 2.43 -4.34 -25.23
C PRO A 263 2.18 -5.00 -23.88
N LEU A 264 1.71 -6.25 -23.90
CA LEU A 264 1.66 -7.08 -22.71
C LEU A 264 3.00 -7.79 -22.56
N ARG A 265 3.61 -7.69 -21.38
CA ARG A 265 4.79 -8.51 -21.05
C ARG A 265 4.38 -9.98 -20.98
N MET A 266 4.71 -10.75 -22.00
CA MET A 266 4.49 -12.20 -22.01
C MET A 266 5.69 -12.91 -21.37
N SER A 267 5.44 -13.98 -20.61
CA SER A 267 6.54 -14.83 -20.15
C SER A 267 7.18 -15.51 -21.35
N ARG A 268 8.50 -15.73 -21.33
CA ARG A 268 9.23 -16.44 -22.41
C ARG A 268 8.57 -17.77 -22.82
N ASP A 269 7.88 -18.44 -21.90
CA ASP A 269 7.16 -19.70 -22.15
C ASP A 269 5.89 -19.57 -23.01
N GLN A 270 5.45 -18.35 -23.35
CA GLN A 270 4.30 -18.09 -24.23
C GLN A 270 4.71 -17.60 -25.62
N ASN A 271 6.03 -17.53 -25.90
CA ASN A 271 6.61 -17.16 -27.19
C ASN A 271 7.28 -18.37 -27.90
N ALA A 272 7.03 -19.59 -27.45
CA ALA A 272 7.38 -20.77 -28.23
C ALA A 272 6.31 -20.95 -29.33
N PRO A 273 6.70 -21.03 -30.62
CA PRO A 273 5.78 -21.29 -31.71
C PRO A 273 5.11 -22.67 -31.59
#